data_AF-A0A061A032-F1
#
_entry.id   AF-A0A061A032-F1
#
_cell.length_a   1.000
_cell.length_b   1.000
_cell.length_c   1.000
_cell.angle_alpha   90.00
_cell.angle_beta   90.00
_cell.angle_gamma   90.00
#
_symmetry.space_group_name_H-M   'P 1'
#
loop_
_entity.id
_entity.type
_entity.pdbx_description
1 polymer ?
#
loop_
_entity_poly.entity_id
_entity_poly.type
_entity_poly.pdbx_seq_one_letter_code
_entity_poly.pdbx_strand_id
1 'polypeptide(L)' 'MVKQWWARRYAAARVEAEAGMTTAEYAMGTIAACGFAAVLYKVVTSGAVSGALQSVIGRALDAQF' A
#
# COMPACT_ATOMS: atom_id res chain seq x y z
N MET A 1 -46.03 -2.16 -12.92
CA MET A 1 -45.33 -3.41 -12.55
C MET A 1 -43.83 -3.39 -12.91
N VAL A 2 -43.46 -3.19 -14.19
CA VAL A 2 -42.05 -3.19 -14.65
C VAL A 2 -41.16 -2.12 -13.97
N LYS A 3 -41.62 -0.88 -13.83
CA LYS A 3 -40.85 0.20 -13.17
C LYS A 3 -40.48 -0.13 -11.71
N GLN A 4 -41.39 -0.75 -10.97
CA GLN A 4 -41.14 -1.18 -9.59
C GLN A 4 -40.16 -2.36 -9.54
N TRP A 5 -40.15 -3.21 -10.55
CA TRP A 5 -39.20 -4.32 -10.66
C TRP A 5 -37.77 -3.82 -10.89
N TRP A 6 -37.60 -2.84 -11.79
CA TRP A 6 -36.31 -2.17 -11.99
C TRP A 6 -35.85 -1.44 -10.73
N ALA A 7 -36.72 -0.67 -10.08
CA ALA A 7 -36.37 0.05 -8.85
C ALA A 7 -35.88 -0.89 -7.73
N ARG A 8 -36.52 -2.05 -7.55
CA ARG A 8 -36.11 -3.05 -6.56
C ARG A 8 -34.76 -3.68 -6.89
N ARG A 9 -34.47 -3.94 -8.17
CA ARG A 9 -33.16 -4.45 -8.60
C ARG A 9 -32.04 -3.44 -8.39
N TYR A 10 -32.28 -2.16 -8.71
CA TYR A 10 -31.31 -1.10 -8.45
C TYR A 10 -31.04 -0.92 -6.96
N ALA A 11 -32.07 -0.99 -6.11
CA ALA A 11 -31.90 -0.94 -4.67
C ALA A 11 -31.08 -2.12 -4.14
N ALA A 12 -31.36 -3.34 -4.59
CA ALA A 12 -30.60 -4.54 -4.20
C ALA A 12 -29.12 -4.46 -4.62
N ALA A 13 -28.84 -4.02 -5.84
CA ALA A 13 -27.47 -3.85 -6.32
C ALA A 13 -26.68 -2.80 -5.52
N ARG A 14 -27.34 -1.74 -5.04
CA ARG A 14 -26.70 -0.75 -4.16
C ARG A 14 -26.35 -1.33 -2.79
N VAL A 15 -27.25 -2.13 -2.20
CA VAL A 15 -27.00 -2.78 -0.91
C VAL A 15 -25.82 -3.75 -1.00
N GLU A 16 -25.69 -4.51 -2.10
CA GLU A 16 -24.52 -5.37 -2.33
C GLU A 16 -23.23 -4.57 -2.52
N ALA A 17 -23.29 -3.43 -3.23
CA ALA A 17 -22.14 -2.55 -3.40
C ALA A 17 -21.69 -1.92 -2.06
N GLU A 18 -22.63 -1.53 -1.20
CA GLU A 18 -22.33 -1.03 0.15
C GLU A 18 -21.69 -2.11 1.02
N ALA A 19 -22.17 -3.36 0.95
CA ALA A 19 -21.54 -4.49 1.65
C ALA A 19 -20.11 -4.76 1.17
N GLY A 20 -19.82 -4.54 -0.11
CA GLY A 20 -18.49 -4.69 -0.69
C GLY A 20 -17.54 -3.51 -0.46
N MET A 21 -18.06 -2.34 -0.08
CA MET A 21 -17.29 -1.10 0.06
C MET A 21 -16.21 -1.22 1.15
N THR A 22 -16.59 -1.74 2.32
CA THR A 22 -15.66 -1.95 3.44
C THR A 22 -14.55 -2.96 3.09
N THR A 23 -14.86 -4.03 2.35
CA THR A 23 -13.83 -5.02 1.93
C THR A 23 -12.85 -4.42 0.90
N ALA A 24 -13.35 -3.60 -0.02
CA ALA A 24 -12.52 -2.92 -1.02
C ALA A 24 -11.57 -1.90 -0.37
N GLU A 25 -12.00 -1.19 0.66
CA GLU A 25 -11.17 -0.25 1.43
C GLU A 25 -9.95 -0.95 2.05
N TYR A 26 -10.18 -2.09 2.73
CA TYR A 26 -9.09 -2.89 3.31
C TYR A 26 -8.14 -3.45 2.24
N ALA A 27 -8.67 -3.93 1.13
CA ALA A 27 -7.87 -4.43 0.02
C ALA A 27 -6.98 -3.34 -0.59
N MET A 28 -7.55 -2.17 -0.87
CA MET A 28 -6.81 -1.02 -1.38
C MET A 28 -5.80 -0.48 -0.37
N GLY A 29 -6.13 -0.47 0.93
CA GLY A 29 -5.20 -0.12 1.99
C GLY A 29 -3.97 -1.03 2.01
N THR A 30 -4.17 -2.34 1.83
CA THR A 30 -3.08 -3.31 1.74
C THR A 30 -2.23 -3.08 0.48
N ILE A 31 -2.86 -2.86 -0.67
CA ILE A 31 -2.14 -2.56 -1.93
C ILE A 31 -1.30 -1.28 -1.79
N ALA A 32 -1.85 -0.23 -1.19
CA ALA A 32 -1.13 1.01 -0.94
C ALA A 32 0.08 0.79 -0.01
N ALA A 33 -0.10 0.03 1.07
CA ALA A 33 0.99 -0.33 1.98
C ALA A 33 2.09 -1.16 1.28
N CYS A 34 1.71 -2.15 0.48
CA CYS A 34 2.65 -2.95 -0.32
C CYS A 34 3.42 -2.10 -1.33
N GLY A 35 2.75 -1.17 -2.01
CA GLY A 35 3.39 -0.24 -2.94
C GLY A 35 4.42 0.65 -2.25
N PHE A 36 4.08 1.21 -1.08
CA PHE A 36 5.01 1.99 -0.27
C PHE A 36 6.20 1.15 0.22
N ALA A 37 5.95 -0.07 0.68
CA ALA A 37 7.00 -1.00 1.09
C ALA A 37 7.98 -1.33 -0.06
N ALA A 38 7.46 -1.52 -1.28
CA ALA A 38 8.30 -1.75 -2.46
C ALA A 38 9.20 -0.55 -2.78
N VAL A 39 8.67 0.68 -2.69
CA VAL A 39 9.47 1.90 -2.86
C VAL A 39 10.54 2.01 -1.77
N LEU A 40 10.18 1.80 -0.49
CA LEU A 40 11.15 1.81 0.61
C LEU A 40 12.24 0.76 0.43
N TYR A 41 11.88 -0.44 -0.01
CA TYR A 41 12.85 -1.50 -0.31
C TYR A 41 13.87 -1.03 -1.36
N LYS A 42 13.41 -0.38 -2.44
CA LYS A 42 14.29 0.19 -3.46
C LYS A 42 15.20 1.30 -2.92
N VAL A 43 14.69 2.12 -2.00
CA VAL A 43 15.48 3.18 -1.36
C VAL A 43 16.56 2.58 -0.47
N VAL A 44 16.20 1.67 0.44
CA VAL A 44 17.13 1.06 1.40
C VAL A 44 18.17 0.17 0.70
N THR A 45 17.78 -0.50 -0.39
CA THR A 45 18.71 -1.31 -1.20
C THR A 45 19.49 -0.50 -2.24
N SER A 46 19.34 0.83 -2.28
CA SER A 46 20.03 1.67 -3.24
C SER A 46 21.53 1.81 -2.95
N GLY A 47 22.31 2.07 -4.00
CA GLY A 47 23.74 2.35 -3.87
C GLY A 47 24.03 3.58 -3.00
N ALA A 48 23.16 4.60 -3.01
CA ALA A 48 23.32 5.78 -2.17
C ALA A 48 23.22 5.44 -0.67
N VAL A 49 22.22 4.65 -0.27
CA VAL A 49 22.05 4.22 1.13
C VAL A 49 23.18 3.29 1.54
N SER A 50 23.55 2.32 0.70
CA SER A 50 24.68 1.42 0.98
C SER A 50 26.01 2.18 1.11
N GLY A 51 26.27 3.15 0.23
CA GLY A 51 27.47 3.99 0.29
C GLY A 51 27.52 4.87 1.55
N ALA A 52 26.39 5.44 1.95
CA ALA A 52 26.28 6.20 3.19
C ALA A 52 26.57 5.31 4.42
N LEU A 53 26.00 4.11 4.47
CA LEU A 53 26.28 3.12 5.51
C LEU A 53 27.76 2.72 5.55
N GLN A 54 28.36 2.42 4.39
CA GLN A 54 29.79 2.10 4.29
C GLN A 54 30.67 3.25 4.81
N SER A 55 30.33 4.51 4.48
CA SER A 55 31.06 5.67 4.98
C SER A 55 30.98 5.82 6.50
N VAL A 56 29.79 5.64 7.08
CA VAL A 56 29.59 5.69 8.54
C VAL A 56 30.39 4.58 9.23
N ILE A 57 30.32 3.35 8.71
CA ILE A 57 31.07 2.21 9.25
C ILE A 57 32.58 2.45 9.13
N GLY A 58 33.06 2.91 7.96
CA GLY A 58 34.48 3.21 7.75
C GLY A 58 35.01 4.23 8.74
N ARG A 59 34.28 5.35 8.94
CA ARG A 59 34.63 6.35 9.96
C ARG A 59 34.65 5.80 11.39
N ALA A 60 33.73 4.89 11.73
CA ALA A 60 33.68 4.29 13.05
C ALA A 60 34.87 3.35 13.30
N LEU A 61 35.32 2.64 12.27
CA LEU A 61 36.50 1.77 12.32
C LEU A 61 37.80 2.58 12.38
N ASP A 62 37.91 3.64 11.58
CA ASP A 62 39.09 4.53 11.57
C ASP A 62 39.27 5.30 12.89
N ALA A 63 38.18 5.64 13.58
CA ALA A 63 38.25 6.36 14.85
C ALA A 63 38.71 5.50 16.05
N GLN A 64 38.79 4.18 15.88
CA GLN A 64 39.08 3.24 16.98
C GLN A 64 40.54 2.75 17.01
N PHE A 65 41.39 3.25 16.11
CA PHE A 65 42.84 2.99 16.04
C PHE A 65 43.62 4.30 15.87
#